data_AF-A0A942ICR2-F1
#
_entry.id   AF-A0A942ICR2-F1
#
_cell.length_a   1.000
_cell.length_b   1.000
_cell.length_c   1.000
_cell.angle_alpha   90.00
_cell.angle_beta   90.00
_cell.angle_gamma   90.00
#
_symmetry.space_group_name_H-M   'P 1'
#
loop_
_entity.id
_entity.type
_entity.pdbx_description
1 polymer ?
#
loop_
_entity_poly.entity_id
_entity_poly.type
_entity_poly.pdbx_seq_one_letter_code
_entity_poly.pdbx_strand_id
1 'polypeptide(L)'
;MSKQTALNTIGTLLACAIVLFSKSLTKRATDGFTIHAIQSIFPSDPQWNVSFADKPPLEFHTILNQSFRYLAKGAQCYVFISEDGQYVLKFFNQVLYKRKGQEERNKDFLSYTIAYDHFREETGLVYLHLAPEQTPLKKITLIDRLNIAHDIELGSLEFLLQKRAHLAVSSITTAMIAHKEDDAKKVLNALFDLTRKRLEKGILDRDPNITKNLGILEDKALQIDVGRFYLATSPDQFKTDLAHFKTKNAGFLQWLESNHPSLLPFYLEQYSLLEQYYLEKFSIESRSAPYFSCPQQEEQSGPQ
;
A
#
# COMPACT_ATOMS: atom_id res chain seq x y z
N MET A 1 -0.06 -37.16 -44.95
CA MET A 1 0.35 -37.22 -43.53
C MET A 1 -0.01 -38.61 -43.00
N SER A 2 0.89 -39.33 -42.33
CA SER A 2 0.56 -40.67 -41.82
C SER A 2 -0.36 -40.56 -40.57
N LYS A 3 -1.19 -41.58 -40.30
CA LYS A 3 -2.00 -41.64 -39.08
C LYS A 3 -1.16 -41.48 -37.81
N GLN A 4 0.06 -42.00 -37.82
CA GLN A 4 1.02 -41.85 -36.72
C GLN A 4 1.44 -40.39 -36.51
N THR A 5 1.73 -39.66 -37.59
CA THR A 5 2.04 -38.23 -37.50
C THR A 5 0.88 -37.44 -36.90
N ALA A 6 -0.37 -37.74 -37.28
CA ALA A 6 -1.55 -37.06 -36.73
C ALA A 6 -1.75 -37.34 -35.22
N LEU A 7 -1.59 -38.60 -34.78
CA LEU A 7 -1.67 -38.97 -33.36
C LEU A 7 -0.58 -38.29 -32.52
N ASN A 8 0.66 -38.25 -33.02
CA ASN A 8 1.76 -37.57 -32.35
C ASN A 8 1.51 -36.06 -32.23
N THR A 9 0.98 -35.43 -33.27
CA THR A 9 0.60 -34.00 -33.22
C THR A 9 -0.49 -33.74 -32.20
N ILE A 10 -1.56 -34.56 -32.16
CA ILE A 10 -2.64 -34.41 -31.18
C ILE A 10 -2.11 -34.60 -29.75
N GLY A 11 -1.31 -35.64 -29.50
CA GLY A 11 -0.70 -35.87 -28.19
C GLY A 11 0.18 -34.70 -27.73
N THR A 12 0.95 -34.12 -28.66
CA THR A 12 1.79 -32.95 -28.38
C THR A 12 0.93 -31.72 -28.04
N LEU A 13 -0.12 -31.45 -28.81
CA LEU A 13 -1.03 -30.34 -28.56
C LEU A 13 -1.76 -30.49 -27.22
N LEU A 14 -2.21 -31.70 -26.87
CA LEU A 14 -2.85 -31.99 -25.59
C LEU A 14 -1.88 -31.76 -24.42
N ALA A 15 -0.64 -32.25 -24.52
CA ALA A 15 0.38 -32.03 -23.50
C ALA A 15 0.67 -30.53 -23.32
N CYS A 16 0.81 -29.78 -24.40
CA CYS A 16 0.96 -28.32 -24.36
C CYS A 16 -0.23 -27.63 -23.68
N ALA A 17 -1.47 -28.03 -24.01
CA ALA A 17 -2.68 -27.48 -23.42
C ALA A 17 -2.75 -27.75 -21.91
N ILE A 18 -2.40 -28.96 -21.47
CA ILE A 18 -2.33 -29.33 -20.04
C ILE A 18 -1.30 -28.46 -19.30
N VAL A 19 -0.12 -28.25 -19.88
CA VAL A 19 0.92 -27.41 -19.27
C VAL A 19 0.49 -25.94 -19.18
N LEU A 20 -0.16 -25.40 -20.21
CA LEU A 20 -0.67 -24.03 -20.18
C LEU A 20 -1.81 -23.86 -19.18
N PHE A 21 -2.73 -24.84 -19.13
CA PHE A 21 -3.84 -24.85 -18.20
C PHE A 21 -3.37 -25.00 -16.75
N SER A 22 -2.42 -25.89 -16.48
CA SER A 22 -1.85 -26.06 -15.14
C SER A 22 -1.14 -24.79 -14.66
N LYS A 23 -0.36 -24.13 -15.52
CA LYS A 23 0.25 -22.82 -15.19
C LYS A 23 -0.80 -21.76 -14.85
N SER A 24 -1.89 -21.69 -15.61
CA SER A 24 -2.98 -20.76 -15.37
C SER A 24 -3.71 -21.07 -14.04
N LEU A 25 -3.99 -22.34 -13.78
CA LEU A 25 -4.61 -22.80 -12.54
C LEU A 25 -3.72 -22.48 -11.33
N THR A 26 -2.44 -22.83 -11.36
CA THR A 26 -1.50 -22.54 -10.27
C THR A 26 -1.43 -21.04 -10.00
N LYS A 27 -1.34 -20.21 -11.05
CA LYS A 27 -1.34 -18.76 -10.90
C LYS A 27 -2.62 -18.22 -10.25
N ARG A 28 -3.78 -18.79 -10.55
CA ARG A 28 -5.05 -18.41 -9.90
C ARG A 28 -5.13 -18.92 -8.46
N ALA A 29 -4.61 -20.12 -8.20
CA ALA A 29 -4.62 -20.73 -6.88
C ALA A 29 -3.68 -20.04 -5.89
N THR A 30 -2.59 -19.42 -6.36
CA THR A 30 -1.60 -18.73 -5.52
C THR A 30 -1.57 -17.20 -5.71
N ASP A 31 -2.46 -16.65 -6.54
CA ASP A 31 -2.35 -15.29 -7.11
C ASP A 31 -0.99 -14.99 -7.79
N GLY A 32 -0.26 -16.04 -8.16
CA GLY A 32 1.09 -15.97 -8.68
C GLY A 32 2.14 -15.60 -7.63
N PHE A 33 1.88 -15.86 -6.34
CA PHE A 33 2.91 -15.81 -5.32
C PHE A 33 3.90 -16.97 -5.51
N THR A 34 5.19 -16.65 -5.37
CA THR A 34 6.31 -17.58 -5.21
C THR A 34 7.38 -16.89 -4.36
N ILE A 35 8.28 -17.64 -3.71
CA ILE A 35 9.42 -17.04 -3.00
C ILE A 35 10.28 -16.19 -3.94
N HIS A 36 10.47 -16.65 -5.18
CA HIS A 36 11.18 -15.86 -6.19
C HIS A 36 10.52 -14.52 -6.50
N ALA A 37 9.20 -14.39 -6.33
CA ALA A 37 8.49 -13.15 -6.62
C ALA A 37 8.75 -12.03 -5.59
N ILE A 38 9.35 -12.36 -4.44
CA ILE A 38 9.68 -11.42 -3.36
C ILE A 38 11.19 -11.25 -3.15
N GLN A 39 12.02 -12.08 -3.80
CA GLN A 39 13.49 -11.99 -3.74
C GLN A 39 13.98 -10.74 -4.45
N SER A 40 14.71 -9.88 -3.75
CA SER A 40 15.31 -8.68 -4.34
C SER A 40 16.17 -9.04 -5.55
N ILE A 41 15.84 -8.42 -6.70
CA ILE A 41 16.55 -8.62 -7.96
C ILE A 41 17.38 -7.41 -8.38
N PHE A 42 17.21 -6.29 -7.68
CA PHE A 42 17.96 -5.06 -7.90
C PHE A 42 19.13 -5.00 -6.93
N PRO A 43 20.27 -4.42 -7.32
CA PRO A 43 21.37 -4.16 -6.39
C PRO A 43 20.89 -3.36 -5.19
N SER A 44 21.50 -3.61 -4.03
CA SER A 44 21.30 -2.75 -2.86
C SER A 44 21.73 -1.33 -3.20
N ASP A 45 20.91 -0.36 -2.85
CA ASP A 45 21.13 1.05 -3.15
C ASP A 45 21.06 1.83 -1.83
N PRO A 46 22.19 2.43 -1.40
CA PRO A 46 22.28 3.07 -0.10
C PRO A 46 21.28 4.18 0.16
N GLN A 47 20.69 4.79 -0.88
CA GLN A 47 19.65 5.81 -0.69
C GLN A 47 18.39 5.25 -0.01
N TRP A 48 18.17 3.93 -0.10
CA TRP A 48 17.06 3.23 0.54
C TRP A 48 17.42 2.65 1.90
N ASN A 49 18.61 2.96 2.41
CA ASN A 49 18.94 2.74 3.81
C ASN A 49 18.12 3.73 4.63
N VAL A 50 16.94 3.30 5.03
CA VAL A 50 16.13 4.06 5.97
C VAL A 50 16.97 4.21 7.22
N SER A 51 17.29 5.45 7.60
CA SER A 51 18.09 5.71 8.79
C SER A 51 17.37 5.11 9.99
N PHE A 52 17.87 3.98 10.49
CA PHE A 52 17.44 3.43 11.77
C PHE A 52 18.00 4.31 12.90
N ALA A 53 17.61 5.60 12.91
CA ALA A 53 17.85 6.46 14.06
C ALA A 53 17.24 5.80 15.31
N ASP A 54 16.16 5.05 15.12
CA ASP A 54 15.56 4.16 16.11
C ASP A 54 15.91 2.71 15.78
N LYS A 55 16.47 1.99 16.76
CA LYS A 55 16.42 0.52 16.76
C LYS A 55 14.97 0.08 16.47
N PRO A 56 14.75 -1.08 15.79
CA PRO A 56 13.40 -1.58 15.59
C PRO A 56 12.64 -1.54 16.93
N PRO A 57 11.37 -1.08 16.93
CA PRO A 57 10.62 -0.93 18.17
C PRO A 57 10.60 -2.27 18.91
N LEU A 58 10.55 -2.26 20.25
CA LEU A 58 10.66 -3.48 21.05
C LEU A 58 9.68 -4.57 20.62
N GLU A 59 8.47 -4.17 20.19
CA GLU A 59 7.44 -5.06 19.66
C GLU A 59 7.80 -5.73 18.33
N PHE A 60 8.71 -5.17 17.52
CA PHE A 60 9.09 -5.71 16.21
C PHE A 60 9.53 -7.17 16.28
N HIS A 61 10.44 -7.48 17.21
CA HIS A 61 10.94 -8.85 17.37
C HIS A 61 9.88 -9.81 17.89
N THR A 62 8.93 -9.31 18.69
CA THR A 62 7.79 -10.09 19.17
C THR A 62 6.82 -10.40 18.04
N ILE A 63 6.51 -9.42 17.19
CA ILE A 63 5.63 -9.58 16.03
C ILE A 63 6.24 -10.59 15.05
N LEU A 64 7.54 -10.50 14.77
CA LEU A 64 8.23 -11.41 13.85
C LEU A 64 8.45 -12.84 14.39
N ASN A 65 8.16 -13.12 15.66
CA ASN A 65 8.16 -14.50 16.16
C ASN A 65 6.90 -15.27 15.76
N GLN A 66 5.89 -14.59 15.22
CA GLN A 66 4.66 -15.21 14.74
C GLN A 66 4.84 -15.81 13.35
N SER A 67 3.98 -16.78 13.00
CA SER A 67 3.81 -17.18 11.60
C SER A 67 2.95 -16.15 10.84
N PHE A 68 3.19 -16.02 9.54
CA PHE A 68 2.47 -15.07 8.68
C PHE A 68 1.76 -15.79 7.55
N ARG A 69 0.43 -15.74 7.52
CA ARG A 69 -0.40 -16.42 6.51
C ARG A 69 -0.72 -15.50 5.35
N TYR A 70 -0.70 -16.03 4.13
CA TYR A 70 -1.09 -15.27 2.95
C TYR A 70 -2.51 -14.72 3.11
N LEU A 71 -2.63 -13.40 2.98
CA LEU A 71 -3.90 -12.68 3.09
C LEU A 71 -4.41 -12.28 1.71
N ALA A 72 -3.58 -11.59 0.93
CA ALA A 72 -3.98 -11.00 -0.34
C ALA A 72 -2.77 -10.62 -1.20
N LYS A 73 -3.07 -10.22 -2.44
CA LYS A 73 -2.13 -9.58 -3.36
C LYS A 73 -2.63 -8.21 -3.74
N GLY A 74 -1.81 -7.19 -3.47
CA GLY A 74 -1.95 -5.86 -4.05
C GLY A 74 -1.27 -5.78 -5.42
N ALA A 75 -1.35 -4.61 -6.06
CA ALA A 75 -0.63 -4.39 -7.31
C ALA A 75 0.89 -4.54 -7.09
N GLN A 76 1.41 -3.88 -6.06
CA GLN A 76 2.85 -3.77 -5.79
C GLN A 76 3.37 -4.81 -4.80
N CYS A 77 2.51 -5.38 -3.95
CA CYS A 77 2.96 -6.24 -2.85
C CYS A 77 2.14 -7.53 -2.70
N TYR A 78 2.76 -8.56 -2.13
CA TYR A 78 2.08 -9.70 -1.53
C TYR A 78 1.92 -9.43 -0.03
N VAL A 79 0.74 -9.69 0.51
CA VAL A 79 0.35 -9.34 1.88
C VAL A 79 0.13 -10.61 2.68
N PHE A 80 0.80 -10.71 3.81
CA PHE A 80 0.64 -11.77 4.79
C PHE A 80 0.15 -11.19 6.11
N ILE A 81 -0.71 -11.91 6.81
CA ILE A 81 -1.26 -11.51 8.09
C ILE A 81 -0.60 -12.30 9.22
N SER A 82 -0.29 -11.64 10.33
CA SER A 82 0.20 -12.27 11.55
C SER A 82 -0.83 -13.24 12.14
N GLU A 83 -0.37 -14.15 13.00
CA GLU A 83 -1.19 -15.15 13.68
C GLU A 83 -2.27 -14.51 14.58
N ASP A 84 -1.93 -13.42 15.28
CA ASP A 84 -2.85 -12.62 16.09
C ASP A 84 -3.83 -11.76 15.27
N GLY A 85 -3.65 -11.71 13.95
CA GLY A 85 -4.46 -10.93 13.03
C GLY A 85 -4.31 -9.40 13.13
N GLN A 86 -3.38 -8.89 13.93
CA GLN A 86 -3.20 -7.46 14.21
C GLN A 86 -2.24 -6.75 13.27
N TYR A 87 -1.39 -7.50 12.56
CA TYR A 87 -0.35 -6.96 11.70
C TYR A 87 -0.40 -7.57 10.30
N VAL A 88 0.10 -6.81 9.34
CA VAL A 88 0.37 -7.29 7.98
C VAL A 88 1.84 -7.09 7.64
N LEU A 89 2.44 -8.13 7.11
CA LEU A 89 3.77 -8.13 6.51
C LEU A 89 3.61 -8.10 4.99
N LYS A 90 4.12 -7.05 4.35
CA LYS A 90 4.01 -6.89 2.89
C LYS A 90 5.38 -7.00 2.24
N PHE A 91 5.46 -7.83 1.22
CA PHE A 91 6.66 -8.01 0.40
C PHE A 91 6.46 -7.40 -0.97
N PHE A 92 7.44 -6.64 -1.43
CA PHE A 92 7.43 -6.02 -2.74
C PHE A 92 7.49 -7.07 -3.87
N ASN A 93 6.69 -6.88 -4.91
CA ASN A 93 6.59 -7.79 -6.04
C ASN A 93 7.74 -7.52 -7.04
N GLN A 94 8.84 -8.24 -6.86
CA GLN A 94 10.06 -8.07 -7.63
C GLN A 94 9.88 -8.45 -9.11
N VAL A 95 8.99 -9.41 -9.40
CA VAL A 95 8.63 -9.76 -10.78
C VAL A 95 7.88 -8.61 -11.46
N LEU A 96 7.04 -7.86 -10.74
CA LEU A 96 6.41 -6.66 -11.28
C LEU A 96 7.45 -5.60 -11.60
N TYR A 97 8.37 -5.31 -10.69
CA TYR A 97 9.40 -4.28 -10.88
C TYR A 97 10.40 -4.67 -11.96
N LYS A 98 10.70 -5.96 -12.14
CA LYS A 98 11.47 -6.44 -13.30
C LYS A 98 10.85 -6.01 -14.62
N ARG A 99 9.52 -6.03 -14.70
CA ARG A 99 8.75 -5.65 -15.90
C ARG A 99 8.59 -4.14 -16.04
N LYS A 100 8.32 -3.43 -14.93
CA LYS A 100 8.07 -1.99 -14.94
C LYS A 100 9.35 -1.14 -14.97
N GLY A 101 10.47 -1.71 -14.54
CA GLY A 101 11.74 -1.02 -14.39
C GLY A 101 11.99 -0.50 -12.97
N GLN A 102 13.26 -0.17 -12.70
CA GLN A 102 13.74 0.33 -11.41
C GLN A 102 13.14 1.69 -11.04
N GLU A 103 12.83 2.54 -12.02
CA GLU A 103 12.24 3.86 -11.76
C GLU A 103 10.87 3.79 -11.06
N GLU A 104 10.00 2.85 -11.45
CA GLU A 104 8.71 2.68 -10.76
C GLU A 104 8.94 2.15 -9.34
N ARG A 105 9.87 1.22 -9.15
CA ARG A 105 10.25 0.74 -7.80
C ARG A 105 10.71 1.91 -6.93
N ASN A 106 11.57 2.77 -7.45
CA ASN A 106 12.11 3.91 -6.73
C ASN A 106 11.01 4.93 -6.38
N LYS A 107 10.01 5.14 -7.25
CA LYS A 107 8.84 5.99 -6.94
C LYS A 107 8.04 5.42 -5.78
N ASP A 108 7.77 4.11 -5.80
CA ASP A 108 7.06 3.46 -4.71
C ASP A 108 7.87 3.52 -3.41
N PHE A 109 9.18 3.29 -3.48
CA PHE A 109 10.08 3.32 -2.32
C PHE A 109 10.13 4.70 -1.68
N LEU A 110 10.29 5.76 -2.48
CA LEU A 110 10.22 7.13 -2.01
C LEU A 110 8.89 7.41 -1.29
N SER A 111 7.79 6.91 -1.84
CA SER A 111 6.46 7.04 -1.26
C SER A 111 6.35 6.38 0.12
N TYR A 112 6.89 5.16 0.27
CA TYR A 112 6.95 4.47 1.56
C TYR A 112 7.90 5.15 2.55
N THR A 113 9.02 5.70 2.09
CA THR A 113 9.93 6.50 2.93
C THR A 113 9.23 7.74 3.48
N ILE A 114 8.52 8.50 2.64
CA ILE A 114 7.72 9.66 3.09
C ILE A 114 6.69 9.23 4.15
N ALA A 115 5.98 8.13 3.90
CA ALA A 115 5.00 7.61 4.85
C ALA A 115 5.65 7.23 6.18
N TYR A 116 6.81 6.57 6.15
CA TYR A 116 7.51 6.12 7.35
C TYR A 116 8.13 7.27 8.15
N ASP A 117 8.72 8.26 7.48
CA ASP A 117 9.42 9.36 8.14
C ASP A 117 8.47 10.45 8.64
N HIS A 118 7.36 10.68 7.94
CA HIS A 118 6.50 11.85 8.18
C HIS A 118 5.05 11.51 8.52
N PHE A 119 4.58 10.29 8.24
CA PHE A 119 3.16 9.90 8.39
C PHE A 119 2.97 8.50 8.99
N ARG A 120 3.89 8.12 9.88
CA ARG A 120 4.03 6.75 10.36
C ARG A 120 2.82 6.26 11.14
N GLU A 121 2.34 7.09 12.07
CA GLU A 121 1.20 6.76 12.93
C GLU A 121 -0.08 6.63 12.11
N GLU A 122 -0.31 7.58 11.20
CA GLU A 122 -1.47 7.64 10.32
C GLU A 122 -1.49 6.57 9.23
N THR A 123 -0.36 5.90 8.97
CA THR A 123 -0.27 4.77 8.03
C THR A 123 -0.15 3.44 8.78
N GLY A 124 0.00 3.46 10.10
CA GLY A 124 0.23 2.28 10.92
C GLY A 124 1.55 1.57 10.59
N LEU A 125 2.51 2.22 9.94
CA LEU A 125 3.79 1.61 9.58
C LEU A 125 4.64 1.35 10.84
N VAL A 126 4.92 0.09 11.11
CA VAL A 126 5.74 -0.34 12.25
C VAL A 126 7.20 -0.41 11.86
N TYR A 127 7.51 -0.94 10.67
CA TYR A 127 8.88 -1.11 10.19
C TYR A 127 8.93 -1.07 8.67
N LEU A 128 10.03 -0.56 8.12
CA LEU A 128 10.27 -0.44 6.69
C LEU A 128 11.70 -0.91 6.36
N HIS A 129 11.83 -1.83 5.42
CA HIS A 129 13.10 -2.42 5.00
C HIS A 129 13.21 -2.43 3.48
N LEU A 130 13.90 -1.45 2.92
CA LEU A 130 14.02 -1.24 1.47
C LEU A 130 15.42 -1.56 0.91
N ALA A 131 16.41 -1.77 1.78
CA ALA A 131 17.78 -2.12 1.42
C ALA A 131 18.15 -3.48 2.05
N PRO A 132 18.14 -4.58 1.27
CA PRO A 132 18.73 -5.85 1.68
C PRO A 132 20.20 -5.63 2.06
N GLU A 133 20.72 -6.45 2.98
CA GLU A 133 22.14 -6.55 3.40
C GLU A 133 22.59 -5.75 4.64
N GLN A 134 21.74 -4.93 5.27
CA GLN A 134 22.24 -4.06 6.36
C GLN A 134 22.07 -4.59 7.78
N THR A 135 21.28 -5.64 7.99
CA THR A 135 21.05 -6.17 9.34
C THR A 135 20.66 -7.65 9.29
N PRO A 136 21.32 -8.52 10.08
CA PRO A 136 20.86 -9.90 10.24
C PRO A 136 19.49 -9.87 10.92
N LEU A 137 18.43 -10.03 10.13
CA LEU A 137 17.08 -10.22 10.64
C LEU A 137 16.81 -11.72 10.81
N LYS A 138 15.85 -12.02 11.69
CA LYS A 138 15.44 -13.40 11.98
C LYS A 138 14.88 -14.10 10.75
N LYS A 139 14.94 -15.43 10.76
CA LYS A 139 14.09 -16.25 9.90
C LYS A 139 12.66 -16.15 10.37
N ILE A 140 11.73 -16.10 9.43
CA ILE A 140 10.30 -16.13 9.70
C ILE A 140 9.63 -17.21 8.86
N THR A 141 8.46 -17.68 9.30
CA THR A 141 7.67 -18.66 8.57
C THR A 141 6.49 -17.98 7.87
N LEU A 142 6.47 -18.05 6.55
CA LEU A 142 5.32 -17.67 5.73
C LEU A 142 4.48 -18.90 5.40
N ILE A 143 3.16 -18.79 5.51
CA ILE A 143 2.21 -19.82 5.08
C ILE A 143 1.50 -19.31 3.84
N ASP A 144 1.72 -19.95 2.69
CA ASP A 144 1.10 -19.50 1.44
C ASP A 144 -0.41 -19.85 1.35
N ARG A 145 -1.03 -19.49 0.23
CA ARG A 145 -2.46 -19.75 -0.03
C ARG A 145 -2.82 -21.23 -0.12
N LEU A 146 -1.84 -22.11 -0.36
CA LEU A 146 -2.01 -23.56 -0.37
C LEU A 146 -1.69 -24.20 0.98
N ASN A 147 -1.48 -23.39 2.02
CA ASN A 147 -1.04 -23.80 3.36
C ASN A 147 0.36 -24.44 3.40
N ILE A 148 1.21 -24.15 2.42
CA ILE A 148 2.60 -24.59 2.43
C ILE A 148 3.42 -23.58 3.24
N ALA A 149 4.19 -24.07 4.21
CA ALA A 149 5.08 -23.27 5.02
C ALA A 149 6.43 -23.04 4.31
N HIS A 150 6.95 -21.82 4.39
CA HIS A 150 8.21 -21.38 3.83
C HIS A 150 9.00 -20.62 4.89
N ASP A 151 10.19 -21.12 5.23
CA ASP A 151 11.12 -20.39 6.09
C ASP A 151 11.99 -19.47 5.25
N ILE A 152 11.95 -18.17 5.54
CA ILE A 152 12.63 -17.14 4.75
C ILE A 152 13.55 -16.28 5.62
N GLU A 153 14.69 -15.88 5.04
CA GLU A 153 15.64 -14.96 5.67
C GLU A 153 15.24 -13.52 5.38
N LEU A 154 14.58 -12.89 6.35
CA LEU A 154 13.91 -11.59 6.16
C LEU A 154 14.87 -10.45 5.79
N GLY A 155 16.12 -10.49 6.28
CA GLY A 155 17.13 -9.45 6.03
C GLY A 155 17.61 -9.33 4.58
N SER A 156 17.28 -10.34 3.76
CA SER A 156 17.60 -10.41 2.32
C SER A 156 16.47 -9.91 1.41
N LEU A 157 15.34 -9.50 1.99
CA LEU A 157 14.12 -9.16 1.25
C LEU A 157 13.73 -7.70 1.46
N GLU A 158 13.06 -7.11 0.49
CA GLU A 158 12.40 -5.81 0.65
C GLU A 158 10.98 -6.02 1.20
N PHE A 159 10.67 -5.39 2.33
CA PHE A 159 9.39 -5.54 3.00
C PHE A 159 9.01 -4.36 3.88
N LEU A 160 7.77 -4.38 4.35
CA LEU A 160 7.28 -3.50 5.41
C LEU A 160 6.37 -4.27 6.36
N LEU A 161 6.35 -3.83 7.61
CA LEU A 161 5.43 -4.29 8.64
C LEU A 161 4.48 -3.16 8.99
N GLN A 162 3.18 -3.43 9.00
CA GLN A 162 2.12 -2.44 9.20
C GLN A 162 1.04 -3.00 10.12
N LYS A 163 0.42 -2.15 10.94
CA LYS A 163 -0.80 -2.50 11.66
C LYS A 163 -1.93 -2.80 10.67
N ARG A 164 -2.76 -3.80 10.98
CA ARG A 164 -3.91 -4.14 10.17
C ARG A 164 -5.10 -3.26 10.56
N ALA A 165 -5.71 -2.62 9.57
CA ALA A 165 -6.98 -1.93 9.74
C ALA A 165 -8.11 -2.66 8.98
N HIS A 166 -9.34 -2.45 9.42
CA HIS A 166 -10.53 -2.86 8.65
C HIS A 166 -10.81 -1.82 7.58
N LEU A 167 -11.21 -2.22 6.38
CA LEU A 167 -11.55 -1.25 5.33
C LEU A 167 -12.64 -0.28 5.81
N ALA A 168 -12.52 0.99 5.42
CA ALA A 168 -13.44 2.02 5.87
C ALA A 168 -14.89 1.74 5.44
N VAL A 169 -15.09 1.28 4.20
CA VAL A 169 -16.40 0.85 3.70
C VAL A 169 -17.01 -0.27 4.55
N SER A 170 -16.22 -1.27 4.95
CA SER A 170 -16.70 -2.36 5.80
C SER A 170 -17.09 -1.86 7.19
N SER A 171 -16.34 -0.90 7.73
CA SER A 171 -16.60 -0.30 9.04
C SER A 171 -17.91 0.51 9.02
N ILE A 172 -18.13 1.32 7.97
CA ILE A 172 -19.39 2.05 7.74
C ILE A 172 -20.56 1.08 7.61
N THR A 173 -20.45 0.07 6.73
CA THR A 173 -21.52 -0.93 6.53
C THR A 173 -21.89 -1.63 7.83
N THR A 174 -20.89 -2.02 8.64
CA THR A 174 -21.11 -2.70 9.91
C THR A 174 -21.88 -1.81 10.89
N ALA A 175 -21.49 -0.53 11.02
CA ALA A 175 -22.20 0.42 11.86
C ALA A 175 -23.65 0.66 11.39
N MET A 176 -23.86 0.78 10.08
CA MET A 176 -25.19 1.00 9.50
C MET A 176 -26.13 -0.21 9.66
N ILE A 177 -25.62 -1.43 9.48
CA ILE A 177 -26.39 -2.67 9.75
C ILE A 177 -26.78 -2.76 11.23
N ALA A 178 -25.93 -2.28 12.13
CA ALA A 178 -26.21 -2.23 13.57
C ALA A 178 -27.12 -1.05 13.97
N HIS A 179 -27.65 -0.28 13.03
CA HIS A 179 -28.44 0.94 13.25
C HIS A 179 -27.72 2.01 14.08
N LYS A 180 -26.39 2.07 13.98
CA LYS A 180 -25.54 3.06 14.66
C LYS A 180 -25.02 4.10 13.68
N GLU A 181 -25.92 4.95 13.19
CA GLU A 181 -25.56 5.96 12.18
C GLU A 181 -24.48 6.93 12.69
N ASP A 182 -24.50 7.31 13.97
CA ASP A 182 -23.49 8.18 14.55
C ASP A 182 -22.09 7.56 14.55
N ASP A 183 -21.98 6.24 14.70
CA ASP A 183 -20.69 5.55 14.60
C ASP A 183 -20.17 5.55 13.15
N ALA A 184 -21.06 5.42 12.15
CA ALA A 184 -20.69 5.59 10.75
C ALA A 184 -20.23 7.03 10.44
N LYS A 185 -20.88 8.04 11.03
CA LYS A 185 -20.45 9.44 10.92
C LYS A 185 -19.08 9.68 11.56
N LYS A 186 -18.79 9.06 12.72
CA LYS A 186 -17.44 9.09 13.33
C LYS A 186 -16.38 8.52 12.40
N VAL A 187 -16.67 7.40 11.73
CA VAL A 187 -15.78 6.83 10.72
C VAL A 187 -15.53 7.81 9.58
N LEU A 188 -16.57 8.42 9.02
CA LEU A 188 -16.43 9.45 7.97
C LEU A 188 -15.56 10.62 8.44
N ASN A 189 -15.81 11.17 9.63
CA ASN A 189 -14.98 12.23 10.20
C ASN A 189 -13.52 11.82 10.31
N ALA A 190 -13.24 10.63 10.83
CA ALA A 190 -11.86 10.13 10.95
C ALA A 190 -11.13 10.09 9.60
N LEU A 191 -11.82 9.73 8.50
CA LEU A 191 -11.24 9.72 7.15
C LEU A 191 -10.89 11.14 6.64
N PHE A 192 -11.77 12.12 6.88
CA PHE A 192 -11.50 13.51 6.53
C PHE A 192 -10.40 14.11 7.40
N ASP A 193 -10.38 13.80 8.70
CA ASP A 193 -9.31 14.19 9.62
C ASP A 193 -7.94 13.64 9.19
N LEU A 194 -7.88 12.36 8.81
CA LEU A 194 -6.69 11.74 8.24
C LEU A 194 -6.21 12.49 6.99
N THR A 195 -7.14 12.85 6.09
CA THR A 195 -6.82 13.61 4.89
C THR A 195 -6.27 15.00 5.22
N ARG A 196 -6.88 15.71 6.18
CA ARG A 196 -6.38 17.01 6.66
C ARG A 196 -4.97 16.90 7.24
N LYS A 197 -4.72 15.93 8.13
CA LYS A 197 -3.39 15.69 8.72
C LYS A 197 -2.32 15.42 7.67
N ARG A 198 -2.66 14.67 6.62
CA ARG A 198 -1.76 14.42 5.49
C ARG A 198 -1.37 15.73 4.79
N LEU A 199 -2.36 16.57 4.49
CA LEU A 199 -2.15 17.88 3.85
C LEU A 199 -1.36 18.84 4.75
N GLU A 200 -1.57 18.80 6.07
CA GLU A 200 -0.84 19.61 7.06
C GLU A 200 0.66 19.36 7.03
N LYS A 201 1.06 18.13 6.74
CA LYS A 201 2.46 17.71 6.60
C LYS A 201 3.02 17.95 5.20
N GLY A 202 2.23 18.55 4.30
CA GLY A 202 2.62 18.76 2.90
C GLY A 202 2.76 17.46 2.11
N ILE A 203 2.10 16.39 2.55
CA ILE A 203 2.10 15.09 1.86
C ILE A 203 0.91 15.07 0.90
N LEU A 204 1.18 14.84 -0.37
CA LEU A 204 0.19 14.74 -1.44
C LEU A 204 0.06 13.29 -1.91
N ASP A 205 -1.08 12.90 -2.46
CA ASP A 205 -1.43 11.54 -2.84
C ASP A 205 -2.14 11.51 -4.21
N ARG A 206 -1.63 10.69 -5.13
CA ARG A 206 -2.25 10.51 -6.46
C ARG A 206 -3.34 9.45 -6.49
N ASP A 207 -3.55 8.70 -5.41
CA ASP A 207 -4.60 7.69 -5.31
C ASP A 207 -5.28 7.64 -3.92
N PRO A 208 -5.91 8.73 -3.45
CA PRO A 208 -6.56 8.79 -2.14
C PRO A 208 -7.94 8.09 -2.10
N ASN A 209 -8.03 6.88 -2.65
CA ASN A 209 -9.28 6.14 -2.78
C ASN A 209 -9.75 5.57 -1.43
N ILE A 210 -10.83 6.13 -0.88
CA ILE A 210 -11.41 5.74 0.42
C ILE A 210 -11.78 4.25 0.46
N THR A 211 -12.33 3.72 -0.63
CA THR A 211 -12.85 2.34 -0.65
C THR A 211 -11.77 1.26 -0.59
N LYS A 212 -10.53 1.59 -0.96
CA LYS A 212 -9.44 0.62 -1.14
C LYS A 212 -8.24 0.90 -0.24
N ASN A 213 -7.94 2.18 -0.04
CA ASN A 213 -6.64 2.60 0.49
C ASN A 213 -6.75 3.14 1.91
N LEU A 214 -7.97 3.27 2.45
CA LEU A 214 -8.22 3.73 3.82
C LEU A 214 -8.90 2.64 4.65
N GLY A 215 -8.50 2.56 5.92
CA GLY A 215 -9.08 1.66 6.90
C GLY A 215 -9.27 2.33 8.25
N ILE A 216 -9.97 1.64 9.15
CA ILE A 216 -10.20 2.01 10.54
C ILE A 216 -9.53 0.96 11.43
N LEU A 217 -8.74 1.45 12.38
CA LEU A 217 -8.20 0.67 13.48
C LEU A 217 -8.71 1.31 14.76
N GLU A 218 -9.52 0.56 15.51
CA GLU A 218 -10.25 1.07 16.68
C GLU A 218 -11.16 2.25 16.27
N ASP A 219 -10.81 3.47 16.67
CA ASP A 219 -11.50 4.72 16.36
C ASP A 219 -10.71 5.64 15.42
N LYS A 220 -9.54 5.19 14.93
CA LYS A 220 -8.64 5.98 14.09
C LYS A 220 -8.66 5.51 12.65
N ALA A 221 -8.68 6.47 11.72
CA ALA A 221 -8.46 6.17 10.32
C ALA A 221 -6.96 6.01 10.04
N LEU A 222 -6.64 5.00 9.23
CA LEU A 222 -5.30 4.73 8.71
C LEU A 222 -5.31 4.72 7.19
N GLN A 223 -4.24 5.24 6.58
CA GLN A 223 -3.97 5.03 5.16
C GLN A 223 -3.14 3.76 4.97
N ILE A 224 -3.81 2.70 4.55
CA ILE A 224 -3.23 1.35 4.47
C ILE A 224 -2.45 1.10 3.18
N ASP A 225 -2.71 1.85 2.12
CA ASP A 225 -1.93 1.86 0.88
C ASP A 225 -1.37 3.26 0.63
N VAL A 226 -0.04 3.35 0.59
CA VAL A 226 0.74 4.59 0.49
C VAL A 226 1.64 4.57 -0.75
N GLY A 227 1.31 3.81 -1.79
CA GLY A 227 2.17 3.67 -2.97
C GLY A 227 2.28 4.91 -3.88
N ARG A 228 1.63 6.04 -3.55
CA ARG A 228 1.50 7.22 -4.43
C ARG A 228 1.65 8.58 -3.73
N PHE A 229 2.27 8.60 -2.56
CA PHE A 229 2.67 9.80 -1.86
C PHE A 229 3.81 10.55 -2.55
N TYR A 230 3.79 11.86 -2.40
CA TYR A 230 4.88 12.77 -2.76
C TYR A 230 4.78 14.04 -1.89
N LEU A 231 5.90 14.71 -1.67
CA LEU A 231 5.91 15.98 -0.94
C LEU A 231 5.52 17.13 -1.86
N ALA A 232 4.72 18.05 -1.34
CA ALA A 232 4.36 19.27 -2.04
C ALA A 232 5.59 20.18 -2.22
N THR A 233 5.83 20.62 -3.44
CA THR A 233 6.87 21.60 -3.79
C THR A 233 6.31 22.94 -4.23
N SER A 234 4.99 23.04 -4.42
CA SER A 234 4.30 24.30 -4.71
C SER A 234 2.84 24.28 -4.22
N PRO A 235 2.24 25.45 -3.95
CA PRO A 235 0.83 25.57 -3.58
C PRO A 235 -0.14 24.96 -4.61
N ASP A 236 0.15 25.08 -5.91
CA ASP A 236 -0.77 24.59 -6.94
C ASP A 236 -0.91 23.07 -6.96
N GLN A 237 0.08 22.32 -6.47
CA GLN A 237 -0.01 20.86 -6.39
C GLN A 237 -1.06 20.37 -5.42
N PHE A 238 -1.34 21.17 -4.38
CA PHE A 238 -2.45 20.91 -3.47
C PHE A 238 -3.78 20.91 -4.28
N LYS A 239 -3.95 21.77 -5.30
CA LYS A 239 -5.23 21.89 -6.04
C LYS A 239 -5.44 20.62 -6.86
N THR A 240 -4.35 20.12 -7.42
CA THR A 240 -4.29 18.83 -8.10
C THR A 240 -4.62 17.68 -7.14
N ASP A 241 -4.10 17.68 -5.91
CA ASP A 241 -4.43 16.68 -4.88
C ASP A 241 -5.92 16.66 -4.54
N LEU A 242 -6.54 17.83 -4.32
CA LEU A 242 -7.97 17.93 -4.06
C LEU A 242 -8.80 17.43 -5.26
N ALA A 243 -8.39 17.77 -6.49
CA ALA A 243 -9.02 17.25 -7.69
C ALA A 243 -8.89 15.72 -7.82
N HIS A 244 -7.73 15.15 -7.46
CA HIS A 244 -7.56 13.70 -7.36
C HIS A 244 -8.47 13.11 -6.29
N PHE A 245 -8.56 13.71 -5.11
CA PHE A 245 -9.45 13.25 -4.05
C PHE A 245 -10.90 13.19 -4.53
N LYS A 246 -11.40 14.25 -5.16
CA LYS A 246 -12.75 14.29 -5.74
C LYS A 246 -12.97 13.19 -6.77
N THR A 247 -12.09 13.09 -7.76
CA THR A 247 -12.24 12.16 -8.89
C THR A 247 -12.12 10.70 -8.46
N LYS A 248 -11.17 10.38 -7.58
CA LYS A 248 -10.93 9.01 -7.08
C LYS A 248 -12.01 8.53 -6.13
N ASN A 249 -12.74 9.44 -5.48
CA ASN A 249 -13.81 9.12 -4.54
C ASN A 249 -15.22 9.29 -5.13
N ALA A 250 -15.37 9.56 -6.43
CA ALA A 250 -16.69 9.58 -7.08
C ALA A 250 -17.44 8.24 -6.92
N GLY A 251 -16.73 7.11 -7.01
CA GLY A 251 -17.32 5.79 -6.77
C GLY A 251 -17.72 5.55 -5.31
N PHE A 252 -17.02 6.16 -4.35
CA PHE A 252 -17.40 6.09 -2.92
C PHE A 252 -18.68 6.89 -2.67
N LEU A 253 -18.79 8.08 -3.28
CA LEU A 253 -20.00 8.89 -3.22
C LEU A 253 -21.22 8.13 -3.78
N GLN A 254 -21.09 7.55 -4.97
CA GLN A 254 -22.15 6.73 -5.57
C GLN A 254 -22.52 5.52 -4.68
N TRP A 255 -21.52 4.91 -4.04
CA TRP A 255 -21.74 3.82 -3.10
C TRP A 255 -22.54 4.28 -1.87
N LEU A 256 -22.22 5.44 -1.28
CA LEU A 256 -22.98 6.02 -0.17
C LEU A 256 -24.42 6.32 -0.57
N GLU A 257 -24.63 6.96 -1.73
CA GLU A 257 -25.97 7.26 -2.26
C GLU A 257 -26.83 6.00 -2.40
N SER A 258 -26.23 4.91 -2.89
CA SER A 258 -26.96 3.67 -3.17
C SER A 258 -27.24 2.84 -1.93
N ASN A 259 -26.34 2.84 -0.94
CA ASN A 259 -26.39 1.90 0.18
C ASN A 259 -26.79 2.59 1.50
N HIS A 260 -26.36 3.83 1.72
CA HIS A 260 -26.50 4.57 2.97
C HIS A 260 -26.84 6.05 2.73
N PRO A 261 -27.97 6.36 2.05
CA PRO A 261 -28.29 7.73 1.64
C PRO A 261 -28.43 8.72 2.81
N SER A 262 -28.73 8.25 4.03
CA SER A 262 -28.78 9.12 5.22
C SER A 262 -27.41 9.71 5.61
N LEU A 263 -26.30 9.09 5.19
CA LEU A 263 -24.95 9.59 5.44
C LEU A 263 -24.50 10.64 4.41
N LEU A 264 -25.20 10.76 3.28
CA LEU A 264 -24.79 11.62 2.16
C LEU A 264 -24.68 13.10 2.55
N PRO A 265 -25.67 13.72 3.24
CA PRO A 265 -25.56 15.13 3.64
C PRO A 265 -24.32 15.39 4.50
N PHE A 266 -24.03 14.49 5.44
CA PHE A 266 -22.87 14.58 6.32
C PHE A 266 -21.55 14.44 5.55
N TYR A 267 -21.46 13.49 4.61
CA TYR A 267 -20.28 13.35 3.76
C TYR A 267 -20.02 14.61 2.93
N LEU A 268 -21.06 15.18 2.32
CA LEU A 268 -20.96 16.38 1.50
C LEU A 268 -20.52 17.59 2.34
N GLU A 269 -21.06 17.72 3.56
CA GLU A 269 -20.61 18.74 4.52
C GLU A 269 -19.11 18.61 4.85
N GLN A 270 -18.65 17.40 5.22
CA GLN A 270 -17.23 17.18 5.52
C GLN A 270 -16.33 17.43 4.32
N TYR A 271 -16.78 17.06 3.12
CA TYR A 271 -16.06 17.36 1.88
C TYR A 271 -15.96 18.87 1.62
N SER A 272 -17.06 19.62 1.80
CA SER A 272 -17.03 21.08 1.68
C SER A 272 -16.10 21.74 2.71
N LEU A 273 -16.04 21.23 3.94
CA LEU A 273 -15.08 21.70 4.95
C LEU A 273 -13.63 21.42 4.55
N LEU A 274 -13.35 20.27 3.94
CA LEU A 274 -12.02 19.96 3.40
C LEU A 274 -11.64 20.90 2.26
N GLU A 275 -12.59 21.22 1.36
CA GLU A 275 -12.39 22.17 0.26
C GLU A 275 -12.20 23.61 0.78
N GLN A 276 -12.90 24.03 1.82
CA GLN A 276 -12.67 25.32 2.46
C GLN A 276 -11.31 25.39 3.13
N TYR A 277 -10.95 24.36 3.91
CA TYR A 277 -9.63 24.24 4.54
C TYR A 277 -8.51 24.37 3.52
N TYR A 278 -8.69 23.71 2.38
CA TYR A 278 -7.81 23.79 1.24
C TYR A 278 -7.66 25.23 0.74
N LEU A 279 -8.79 25.90 0.51
CA LEU A 279 -8.81 27.25 -0.04
C LEU A 279 -8.13 28.24 0.92
N GLU A 280 -8.46 28.19 2.20
CA GLU A 280 -7.91 29.10 3.21
C GLU A 280 -6.40 28.90 3.40
N LYS A 281 -5.94 27.64 3.46
CA LYS A 281 -4.55 27.34 3.79
C LYS A 281 -3.60 27.52 2.61
N PHE A 282 -4.07 27.34 1.38
CA PHE A 282 -3.20 27.26 0.20
C PHE A 282 -3.58 28.19 -0.96
N SER A 283 -4.67 28.98 -0.86
CA SER A 283 -5.07 29.95 -1.91
C SER A 283 -4.61 31.38 -1.66
N ILE A 284 -3.91 31.64 -0.55
CA ILE A 284 -3.37 32.97 -0.27
C ILE A 284 -1.96 33.03 -0.88
N GLU A 285 -1.82 33.83 -1.94
CA GLU A 285 -0.54 34.33 -2.41
C GLU A 285 0.27 34.84 -1.20
N SER A 286 1.48 34.33 -1.01
CA SER A 286 2.45 34.69 0.05
C SER A 286 2.16 34.15 1.46
N ARG A 287 3.05 33.26 1.93
CA ARG A 287 3.90 33.47 3.12
C ARG A 287 4.76 32.23 3.34
N SER A 288 6.04 32.36 2.97
CA SER A 288 7.23 31.90 3.71
C SER A 288 7.13 30.70 4.67
N ALA A 289 6.41 29.63 4.33
CA ALA A 289 6.58 28.36 5.00
C ALA A 289 7.82 27.69 4.40
N PRO A 290 8.76 27.18 5.21
CA PRO A 290 9.84 26.38 4.68
C PRO A 290 9.23 25.10 4.11
N TYR A 291 9.02 25.08 2.79
CA TYR A 291 8.85 23.83 2.08
C TYR A 291 10.04 22.98 2.46
N PHE A 292 9.78 21.77 2.95
CA PHE A 292 10.84 20.82 3.26
C PHE A 292 11.77 20.76 2.05
N SER A 293 13.03 21.16 2.26
CA SER A 293 14.06 21.00 1.24
C SER A 293 14.19 19.50 1.02
N CYS A 294 13.51 19.02 -0.01
CA CYS A 294 13.71 17.69 -0.57
C CYS A 294 15.22 17.52 -0.74
N PRO A 295 15.85 16.44 -0.23
CA PRO A 295 17.25 16.16 -0.53
C PRO A 295 17.38 16.23 -2.05
N GLN A 296 18.12 17.21 -2.55
CA GLN A 296 18.32 17.33 -3.98
C GLN A 296 18.94 16.03 -4.44
N GLN A 297 18.25 15.32 -5.33
CA GLN A 297 18.87 14.27 -6.11
C GLN A 297 19.99 14.97 -6.89
N GLU A 298 21.23 14.84 -6.39
CA GLU A 298 22.40 15.23 -7.16
C GLU A 298 22.35 14.44 -8.47
N GLU A 299 22.01 15.13 -9.56
CA GLU A 299 22.19 14.61 -10.91
C GLU A 299 23.67 14.25 -11.07
N GLN A 300 23.98 12.96 -10.91
CA GLN A 300 25.26 12.40 -11.29
C GLN A 300 25.38 12.51 -12.82
N SER A 301 25.92 13.64 -13.27
CA SER A 301 26.52 13.77 -14.58
C SER A 301 27.78 12.89 -14.60
N GLY A 302 27.62 11.68 -15.13
CA GLY A 302 28.74 10.80 -15.41
C GLY A 302 29.64 11.40 -16.50
N PRO A 303 30.97 11.28 -16.39
CA PRO A 303 31.88 11.75 -17.44
C PRO A 303 31.75 10.86 -18.69
N GLN A 304 31.69 11.51 -19.85
CA GLN A 304 31.82 10.90 -21.18
C GLN A 304 33.24 10.43 -21.45
#